data_AF-A0A850G845-F1
#
_entry.id   AF-A0A850G845-F1
#
_cell.length_a   1.000
_cell.length_b   1.000
_cell.length_c   1.000
_cell.angle_alpha   90.00
_cell.angle_beta   90.00
_cell.angle_gamma   90.00
#
_symmetry.space_group_name_H-M   'P 1'
#
loop_
_entity.id
_entity.type
_entity.pdbx_description
1 polymer ?
#
loop_
_entity_poly.entity_id
_entity_poly.type
_entity_poly.pdbx_seq_one_letter_code
_entity_poly.pdbx_strand_id
1 'polypeptide(L)'
;MRRTASTLALIVASLGFAPSAAAHTPNIASFELSQGPERARLDVHMSTDGMHHVMRARLPGVSFRDMAVEDYERHVLAALREGIELRYDDHEIVLGEAQVALASHQSDVSFTIPAPPVGATQLHAHIDVMHEQHNQNNVLRLVTQTSRAHVVLKSSNDFRGSLALPASSRPAPTASFVQGIARLVGLLLSLLPR
;
A
#
# COMPACT_ATOMS: atom_id res chain seq x y z
N MET A 1 81.87 -5.92 11.39
CA MET A 1 81.71 -4.68 10.59
C MET A 1 80.30 -4.74 10.00
N ARG A 2 79.33 -3.95 10.49
CA ARG A 2 78.88 -2.63 9.96
C ARG A 2 78.63 -2.69 8.43
N ARG A 3 77.51 -2.26 7.82
CA ARG A 3 76.34 -1.46 8.24
C ARG A 3 75.34 -1.40 7.04
N THR A 4 74.04 -1.45 7.34
CA THR A 4 72.90 -0.62 6.86
C THR A 4 72.45 -0.50 5.39
N ALA A 5 71.10 -0.47 5.26
CA ALA A 5 70.24 0.27 4.32
C ALA A 5 70.10 -0.34 2.91
N SER A 6 68.90 -0.49 2.34
CA SER A 6 67.91 0.58 2.18
C SER A 6 66.45 0.11 2.25
N THR A 7 65.72 0.83 3.09
CA THR A 7 64.27 1.03 3.09
C THR A 7 63.82 1.71 1.79
N LEU A 8 62.50 1.64 1.53
CA LEU A 8 61.68 2.57 0.75
C LEU A 8 61.38 2.20 -0.72
N ALA A 9 60.22 1.56 -0.94
CA ALA A 9 59.27 1.89 -2.02
C ALA A 9 58.08 0.92 -1.95
N LEU A 10 57.19 1.13 -0.99
CA LEU A 10 55.82 0.60 -1.03
C LEU A 10 54.92 1.79 -0.72
N ILE A 11 53.72 1.82 -1.33
CA ILE A 11 52.76 2.95 -1.38
C ILE A 11 52.96 3.78 -2.65
N VAL A 12 52.36 3.36 -3.77
CA VAL A 12 51.47 4.16 -4.64
C VAL A 12 50.84 3.17 -5.65
N ALA A 13 49.74 2.49 -5.29
CA ALA A 13 48.89 1.79 -6.28
C ALA A 13 47.50 1.39 -5.74
N SER A 14 46.97 2.10 -4.72
CA SER A 14 45.64 1.82 -4.15
C SER A 14 44.62 2.91 -4.45
N LEU A 15 44.80 3.67 -5.53
CA LEU A 15 43.70 4.40 -6.18
C LEU A 15 42.91 3.42 -7.04
N GLY A 16 42.35 2.40 -6.36
CA GLY A 16 41.39 1.50 -6.94
C GLY A 16 40.15 2.31 -7.31
N PHE A 17 39.83 2.28 -8.61
CA PHE A 17 38.54 2.69 -9.15
C PHE A 17 37.45 2.07 -8.29
N ALA A 18 36.84 2.86 -7.40
CA ALA A 18 35.62 2.44 -6.75
C ALA A 18 34.59 2.27 -7.89
N PRO A 19 34.08 1.04 -8.14
CA PRO A 19 32.99 0.89 -9.09
C PRO A 19 31.89 1.83 -8.61
N SER A 20 31.40 2.68 -9.51
CA SER A 20 30.22 3.48 -9.26
C SER A 20 29.17 2.51 -8.76
N ALA A 21 28.87 2.57 -7.46
CA ALA A 21 27.75 1.82 -6.92
C ALA A 21 26.56 2.33 -7.71
N ALA A 22 26.10 1.52 -8.66
CA ALA A 22 24.88 1.78 -9.38
C ALA A 22 23.83 1.85 -8.27
N ALA A 23 23.47 3.10 -7.92
CA ALA A 23 22.40 3.38 -7.00
C ALA A 23 21.14 2.98 -7.76
N HIS A 24 20.89 1.68 -7.80
CA HIS A 24 19.65 1.12 -8.29
C HIS A 24 18.59 1.69 -7.35
N THR A 25 17.87 2.70 -7.84
CA THR A 25 16.66 3.19 -7.18
C THR A 25 15.79 1.96 -6.93
N PRO A 26 15.48 1.64 -5.66
CA PRO A 26 14.68 0.48 -5.39
C PRO A 26 13.33 0.67 -6.09
N ASN A 27 12.95 -0.29 -6.93
CA ASN A 27 11.66 -0.31 -7.60
C ASN A 27 10.57 -0.51 -6.53
N ILE A 28 10.07 0.62 -6.01
CA ILE A 28 9.08 0.65 -4.93
C ILE A 28 7.85 1.40 -5.40
N ALA A 29 6.69 0.76 -5.24
CA ALA A 29 5.41 1.44 -5.23
C ALA A 29 4.83 1.46 -3.82
N SER A 30 4.24 2.58 -3.42
CA SER A 30 3.61 2.75 -2.11
C SER A 30 2.11 2.76 -2.26
N PHE A 31 1.42 2.04 -1.39
CA PHE A 31 -0.03 1.93 -1.33
C PHE A 31 -0.44 2.41 0.06
N GLU A 32 -1.08 3.56 0.15
CA GLU A 32 -1.51 4.15 1.41
C GLU A 32 -3.03 4.05 1.52
N LEU A 33 -3.48 3.22 2.46
CA LEU A 33 -4.88 3.07 2.78
C LEU A 33 -5.21 3.97 3.97
N SER A 34 -5.96 5.04 3.69
CA SER A 34 -6.48 5.97 4.70
C SER A 34 -7.93 5.64 5.03
N GLN A 35 -8.25 5.55 6.32
CA GLN A 35 -9.59 5.21 6.80
C GLN A 35 -10.30 6.41 7.40
N GLY A 36 -11.45 6.78 6.83
CA GLY A 36 -12.40 7.75 7.37
C GLY A 36 -13.72 7.10 7.80
N PRO A 37 -14.60 7.83 8.50
CA PRO A 37 -15.86 7.32 9.04
C PRO A 37 -16.90 6.93 7.97
N GLU A 38 -16.87 7.54 6.78
CA GLU A 38 -17.84 7.28 5.71
C GLU A 38 -17.23 6.64 4.46
N ARG A 39 -15.94 6.90 4.21
CA ARG A 39 -15.20 6.39 3.05
C ARG A 39 -13.75 6.15 3.43
N ALA A 40 -13.15 5.14 2.83
CA ALA A 40 -11.72 4.94 2.85
C ALA A 40 -11.13 5.26 1.46
N ARG A 41 -9.83 5.53 1.41
CA ARG A 41 -9.13 5.86 0.17
C ARG A 41 -7.84 5.06 0.09
N LEU A 42 -7.54 4.56 -1.10
CA LEU A 42 -6.26 3.94 -1.43
C LEU A 42 -5.49 4.89 -2.36
N ASP A 43 -4.43 5.49 -1.83
CA ASP A 43 -3.50 6.31 -2.58
C ASP A 43 -2.32 5.45 -3.05
N VAL A 44 -2.08 5.42 -4.36
CA VAL A 44 -1.00 4.66 -5.00
C VAL A 44 0.03 5.65 -5.51
N HIS A 45 1.26 5.51 -5.04
CA HIS A 45 2.40 6.32 -5.45
C HIS A 45 3.41 5.43 -6.17
N MET A 46 3.73 5.76 -7.42
CA MET A 46 4.66 4.99 -8.24
C MET A 46 5.63 5.91 -8.98
N SER A 47 6.85 5.43 -9.22
CA SER A 47 7.76 6.14 -10.11
C SER A 47 7.23 6.10 -11.53
N THR A 48 7.41 7.20 -12.27
CA THR A 48 6.95 7.29 -13.66
C THR A 48 7.66 6.25 -14.54
N ASP A 49 8.96 6.02 -14.30
CA ASP A 49 9.76 4.99 -14.99
C ASP A 49 9.23 3.59 -14.72
N GLY A 50 8.87 3.31 -13.47
CA GLY A 50 8.31 2.02 -13.08
C GLY A 50 6.98 1.80 -13.79
N MET A 51 6.08 2.77 -13.74
CA MET A 51 4.81 2.71 -14.47
C MET A 51 5.03 2.46 -15.98
N HIS A 52 5.94 3.20 -16.61
CA HIS A 52 6.26 3.04 -18.04
C HIS A 52 6.83 1.67 -18.38
N HIS A 53 7.63 1.07 -17.49
CA HIS A 53 8.14 -0.28 -17.69
C HIS A 53 6.97 -1.29 -17.73
N VAL A 54 6.03 -1.19 -16.80
CA VAL A 54 4.86 -2.08 -16.76
C VAL A 54 3.97 -1.89 -17.98
N MET A 55 3.73 -0.64 -18.40
CA MET A 55 2.94 -0.38 -19.60
C MET A 55 3.60 -0.98 -20.85
N ARG A 56 4.92 -0.86 -21.00
CA ARG A 56 5.66 -1.51 -22.10
C ARG A 56 5.57 -3.03 -22.08
N ALA A 57 5.61 -3.64 -20.90
CA ALA A 57 5.47 -5.09 -20.76
C ALA A 57 4.06 -5.56 -21.14
N ARG A 58 3.02 -4.81 -20.75
CA ARG A 58 1.61 -5.15 -20.99
C ARG A 58 1.11 -4.83 -22.40
N LEU A 59 1.68 -3.82 -23.06
CA LEU A 59 1.27 -3.35 -24.38
C LEU A 59 2.45 -3.44 -25.37
N PRO A 60 2.93 -4.66 -25.69
CA PRO A 60 4.08 -4.82 -26.55
C PRO A 60 3.79 -4.27 -27.95
N GLY A 61 4.72 -3.46 -28.46
CA GLY A 61 4.63 -2.87 -29.80
C GLY A 61 3.81 -1.58 -29.89
N VAL A 62 3.22 -1.10 -28.79
CA VAL A 62 2.53 0.19 -28.75
C VAL A 62 3.54 1.34 -28.55
N SER A 63 3.44 2.39 -29.37
CA SER A 63 4.19 3.64 -29.18
C SER A 63 3.46 4.52 -28.16
N PHE A 64 4.06 4.72 -26.98
CA PHE A 64 3.53 5.66 -25.98
C PHE A 64 3.75 7.13 -26.34
N ARG A 65 4.62 7.42 -27.32
CA ARG A 65 4.93 8.81 -27.74
C ARG A 65 3.73 9.52 -28.35
N ASP A 66 2.90 8.76 -29.07
CA ASP A 66 1.78 9.28 -29.85
C ASP A 66 0.42 8.92 -29.22
N MET A 67 0.44 8.30 -28.04
CA MET A 67 -0.76 7.92 -27.29
C MET A 67 -1.36 9.16 -26.62
N ALA A 68 -2.68 9.32 -26.73
CA ALA A 68 -3.38 10.34 -25.96
C ALA A 68 -3.22 10.06 -24.46
N VAL A 69 -3.07 11.12 -23.66
CA VAL A 69 -2.82 10.98 -22.21
C VAL A 69 -3.96 10.20 -21.54
N GLU A 70 -5.19 10.45 -21.95
CA GLU A 70 -6.38 9.78 -21.44
C GLU A 70 -6.37 8.28 -21.73
N ASP A 71 -5.85 7.87 -22.90
CA ASP A 71 -5.72 6.45 -23.26
C ASP A 71 -4.66 5.78 -22.39
N TYR A 72 -3.53 6.47 -22.14
CA TYR A 72 -2.48 6.00 -21.24
C TYR A 72 -3.01 5.84 -19.81
N GLU A 73 -3.73 6.84 -19.30
CA GLU A 73 -4.37 6.79 -17.98
C GLU A 73 -5.33 5.60 -17.85
N ARG A 74 -6.14 5.32 -18.88
CA ARG A 74 -7.02 4.13 -18.87
C ARG A 74 -6.23 2.83 -18.76
N HIS A 75 -5.10 2.71 -19.45
CA HIS A 75 -4.25 1.52 -19.35
C HIS A 75 -3.59 1.38 -17.97
N VAL A 76 -3.14 2.49 -17.38
CA VAL A 76 -2.60 2.51 -16.01
C VAL A 76 -3.68 2.07 -15.01
N LEU A 77 -4.88 2.63 -15.10
CA LEU A 77 -6.00 2.28 -14.23
C LEU A 77 -6.43 0.82 -14.37
N ALA A 78 -6.45 0.29 -15.59
CA ALA A 78 -6.74 -1.13 -15.83
C ALA A 78 -5.70 -2.02 -15.14
N ALA A 79 -4.40 -1.72 -15.32
CA ALA A 79 -3.34 -2.50 -14.71
C ALA A 79 -3.37 -2.47 -13.18
N LEU A 80 -3.70 -1.32 -12.58
CA LEU A 80 -3.88 -1.21 -11.14
C LEU A 80 -5.07 -2.03 -10.63
N ARG A 81 -6.20 -1.99 -11.33
CA ARG A 81 -7.40 -2.75 -10.93
C ARG A 81 -7.19 -4.25 -11.00
N GLU A 82 -6.44 -4.72 -12.00
CA GLU A 82 -6.11 -6.12 -12.16
C GLU A 82 -5.06 -6.60 -11.14
N GLY A 83 -4.13 -5.74 -10.74
CA GLY A 83 -3.02 -6.09 -9.85
C GLY A 83 -3.20 -5.70 -8.38
N ILE A 84 -4.41 -5.28 -7.98
CA ILE A 84 -4.74 -4.92 -6.61
C ILE A 84 -5.99 -5.69 -6.18
N GLU A 85 -5.80 -6.65 -5.29
CA GLU A 85 -6.87 -7.33 -4.57
C GLU A 85 -6.77 -6.97 -3.09
N LEU A 86 -7.84 -6.41 -2.53
CA LEU A 86 -7.94 -6.09 -1.11
C LEU A 86 -9.19 -6.76 -0.52
N ARG A 87 -9.11 -7.16 0.75
CA ARG A 87 -10.27 -7.69 1.49
C ARG A 87 -10.22 -7.31 2.97
N TYR A 88 -11.38 -7.04 3.55
CA TYR A 88 -11.57 -6.92 4.99
C TYR A 88 -12.08 -8.25 5.56
N ASP A 89 -11.23 -8.96 6.29
CA ASP A 89 -11.43 -10.38 6.61
C ASP A 89 -11.86 -11.15 5.32
N ASP A 90 -13.10 -11.66 5.26
CA ASP A 90 -13.65 -12.40 4.11
C ASP A 90 -14.41 -11.53 3.09
N HIS A 91 -14.45 -10.20 3.27
CA HIS A 91 -15.19 -9.29 2.39
C HIS A 91 -14.26 -8.64 1.37
N GLU A 92 -14.45 -8.95 0.09
CA GLU A 92 -13.73 -8.33 -1.01
C GLU A 92 -14.00 -6.81 -1.09
N ILE A 93 -12.95 -6.04 -1.37
CA ILE A 93 -13.00 -4.60 -1.56
C ILE A 93 -12.91 -4.31 -3.06
N VAL A 94 -13.99 -3.77 -3.61
CA VAL A 94 -14.01 -3.28 -4.99
C VAL A 94 -13.44 -1.85 -5.03
N LEU A 95 -12.40 -1.63 -5.84
CA LEU A 95 -11.88 -0.29 -6.08
C LEU A 95 -12.92 0.56 -6.82
N GLY A 96 -13.33 1.68 -6.22
CA GLY A 96 -14.30 2.62 -6.78
C GLY A 96 -13.70 3.58 -7.79
N GLU A 97 -14.25 4.80 -7.86
CA GLU A 97 -13.74 5.86 -8.74
C GLU A 97 -12.27 6.20 -8.44
N ALA A 98 -11.53 6.56 -9.49
CA ALA A 98 -10.11 6.87 -9.42
C ALA A 98 -9.84 8.30 -9.89
N GLN A 99 -8.90 8.97 -9.21
CA GLN A 99 -8.29 10.22 -9.67
C GLN A 99 -6.84 9.93 -10.04
N VAL A 100 -6.39 10.43 -11.18
CA VAL A 100 -5.04 10.20 -11.69
C VAL A 100 -4.31 11.53 -11.79
N ALA A 101 -3.08 11.56 -11.29
CA ALA A 101 -2.15 12.67 -11.46
C ALA A 101 -0.82 12.12 -11.98
N LEU A 102 -0.63 12.22 -13.30
CA LEU A 102 0.63 11.84 -13.95
C LEU A 102 1.63 13.00 -13.85
N ALA A 103 2.81 12.76 -13.28
CA ALA A 103 3.92 13.72 -13.32
C ALA A 103 5.21 13.09 -13.85
N SER A 104 6.23 13.92 -14.06
CA SER A 104 7.50 13.50 -14.69
C SER A 104 8.32 12.51 -13.86
N HIS A 105 8.17 12.53 -12.53
CA HIS A 105 8.97 11.71 -11.62
C HIS A 105 8.14 10.70 -10.82
N GLN A 106 6.94 11.11 -10.40
CA GLN A 106 6.02 10.30 -9.63
C GLN A 106 4.63 10.44 -10.25
N SER A 107 3.92 9.33 -10.32
CA SER A 107 2.50 9.31 -10.69
C SER A 107 1.69 8.85 -9.50
N ASP A 108 0.58 9.53 -9.27
CA ASP A 108 -0.30 9.29 -8.14
C ASP A 108 -1.67 8.87 -8.64
N VAL A 109 -2.23 7.82 -8.04
CA VAL A 109 -3.59 7.36 -8.31
C VAL A 109 -4.34 7.17 -7.01
N SER A 110 -5.49 7.81 -6.87
CA SER A 110 -6.31 7.73 -5.66
C SER A 110 -7.63 7.03 -5.96
N PHE A 111 -7.88 5.86 -5.35
CA PHE A 111 -9.14 5.14 -5.44
C PHE A 111 -10.02 5.39 -4.23
N THR A 112 -11.32 5.61 -4.44
CA THR A 112 -12.31 5.47 -3.36
C THR A 112 -12.54 3.99 -3.08
N ILE A 113 -12.60 3.60 -1.81
CA ILE A 113 -12.93 2.22 -1.40
C ILE A 113 -13.98 2.24 -0.28
N PRO A 114 -14.80 1.18 -0.14
CA PRO A 114 -15.73 1.06 0.97
C PRO A 114 -15.00 1.11 2.32
N ALA A 115 -15.68 1.62 3.34
CA ALA A 115 -15.19 1.54 4.70
C ALA A 115 -15.14 0.07 5.18
N PRO A 116 -14.29 -0.25 6.17
CA PRO A 116 -14.28 -1.58 6.78
C PRO A 116 -15.67 -1.95 7.32
N PRO A 117 -16.15 -3.18 7.07
CA PRO A 117 -17.39 -3.63 7.69
C PRO A 117 -17.24 -3.65 9.20
N VAL A 118 -18.37 -3.45 9.87
CA VAL A 118 -18.45 -3.40 11.33
C VAL A 118 -17.92 -4.71 11.92
N GLY A 119 -16.90 -4.61 12.77
CA GLY A 119 -16.26 -5.77 13.40
C GLY A 119 -15.07 -6.33 12.64
N ALA A 120 -14.74 -5.79 11.46
CA ALA A 120 -13.59 -6.24 10.70
C ALA A 120 -12.29 -6.15 11.52
N THR A 121 -11.44 -7.16 11.40
CA THR A 121 -10.21 -7.24 12.20
C THR A 121 -8.93 -7.18 11.39
N GLN A 122 -8.97 -7.61 10.14
CA GLN A 122 -7.82 -7.67 9.26
C GLN A 122 -8.12 -7.04 7.90
N LEU A 123 -7.12 -6.38 7.34
CA LEU A 123 -7.02 -6.06 5.92
C LEU A 123 -6.05 -7.06 5.32
N HIS A 124 -6.50 -7.90 4.40
CA HIS A 124 -5.60 -8.71 3.58
C HIS A 124 -5.41 -8.05 2.22
N ALA A 125 -4.20 -8.14 1.70
CA ALA A 125 -3.82 -7.53 0.45
C ALA A 125 -3.03 -8.54 -0.39
N HIS A 126 -3.30 -8.51 -1.68
CA HIS A 126 -2.49 -9.09 -2.73
C HIS A 126 -2.29 -8.00 -3.77
N ILE A 127 -1.07 -7.47 -3.85
CA ILE A 127 -0.74 -6.32 -4.71
C ILE A 127 0.48 -6.68 -5.53
N ASP A 128 0.24 -7.32 -6.68
CA ASP A 128 1.25 -7.78 -7.62
C ASP A 128 1.38 -6.87 -8.85
N VAL A 129 0.75 -5.69 -8.79
CA VAL A 129 1.02 -4.65 -9.80
C VAL A 129 2.53 -4.40 -9.88
N MET A 130 3.03 -4.32 -11.11
CA MET A 130 4.44 -4.16 -11.43
C MET A 130 5.34 -5.38 -11.14
N HIS A 131 4.79 -6.59 -10.96
CA HIS A 131 5.60 -7.81 -10.76
C HIS A 131 6.55 -8.12 -11.93
N GLU A 132 6.33 -7.55 -13.11
CA GLU A 132 7.20 -7.68 -14.28
C GLU A 132 8.60 -7.05 -14.02
N GLN A 133 8.71 -6.16 -13.03
CA GLN A 133 9.98 -5.58 -12.63
C GLN A 133 10.74 -6.47 -11.65
N HIS A 134 11.98 -6.79 -12.01
CA HIS A 134 12.90 -7.44 -11.09
C HIS A 134 13.10 -6.59 -9.83
N ASN A 135 13.09 -7.27 -8.67
CA ASN A 135 13.23 -6.66 -7.35
C ASN A 135 12.16 -5.60 -7.01
N GLN A 136 10.98 -5.67 -7.64
CA GLN A 136 9.83 -4.86 -7.24
C GLN A 136 9.46 -5.14 -5.78
N ASN A 137 9.26 -4.07 -5.02
CA ASN A 137 8.67 -4.14 -3.69
C ASN A 137 7.46 -3.20 -3.63
N ASN A 138 6.32 -3.72 -3.21
CA ASN A 138 5.13 -2.93 -2.95
C ASN A 138 5.02 -2.72 -1.44
N VAL A 139 4.79 -1.50 -0.99
CA VAL A 139 4.65 -1.19 0.45
C VAL A 139 3.23 -0.75 0.71
N LEU A 140 2.45 -1.60 1.37
CA LEU A 140 1.11 -1.23 1.84
C LEU A 140 1.19 -0.63 3.24
N ARG A 141 0.63 0.55 3.41
CA ARG A 141 0.51 1.28 4.67
C ARG A 141 -0.95 1.45 5.03
N LEU A 142 -1.29 1.13 6.26
CA LEU A 142 -2.58 1.48 6.87
C LEU A 142 -2.37 2.72 7.73
N VAL A 143 -2.99 3.82 7.33
CA VAL A 143 -2.93 5.10 8.04
C VAL A 143 -4.30 5.38 8.65
N THR A 144 -4.33 5.41 9.97
CA THR A 144 -5.52 5.80 10.74
C THR A 144 -5.18 7.01 11.61
N GLN A 145 -6.17 7.57 12.30
CA GLN A 145 -5.95 8.67 13.24
C GLN A 145 -4.96 8.30 14.36
N THR A 146 -4.88 7.03 14.74
CA THR A 146 -4.17 6.57 15.93
C THR A 146 -3.08 5.54 15.65
N SER A 147 -2.97 5.02 14.42
CA SER A 147 -2.00 3.97 14.09
C SER A 147 -1.44 4.11 12.69
N ARG A 148 -0.17 3.75 12.54
CA ARG A 148 0.48 3.51 11.25
C ARG A 148 1.04 2.09 11.26
N ALA A 149 0.43 1.21 10.49
CA ALA A 149 0.93 -0.15 10.26
C ALA A 149 1.38 -0.27 8.79
N HIS A 150 2.34 -1.15 8.51
CA HIS A 150 2.76 -1.39 7.13
C HIS A 150 3.19 -2.84 6.93
N VAL A 151 3.09 -3.28 5.68
CA VAL A 151 3.56 -4.59 5.22
C VAL A 151 4.27 -4.40 3.88
N VAL A 152 5.38 -5.12 3.70
CA VAL A 152 6.13 -5.15 2.44
C VAL A 152 5.70 -6.39 1.66
N LEU A 153 5.23 -6.17 0.44
CA LEU A 153 4.72 -7.15 -0.51
C LEU A 153 5.76 -7.31 -1.62
N LYS A 154 6.25 -8.53 -1.84
CA LYS A 154 7.35 -8.84 -2.74
C LYS A 154 7.25 -10.26 -3.25
N SER A 155 8.08 -10.64 -4.22
CA SER A 155 8.05 -12.00 -4.79
C SER A 155 8.17 -13.12 -3.75
N SER A 156 8.93 -12.93 -2.68
CA SER A 156 9.09 -13.97 -1.64
C SER A 156 7.86 -14.21 -0.77
N ASN A 157 6.83 -13.38 -0.85
CA ASN A 157 5.54 -13.61 -0.19
C ASN A 157 4.38 -13.58 -1.20
N ASP A 158 4.66 -13.86 -2.48
CA ASP A 158 3.70 -13.80 -3.58
C ASP A 158 2.95 -12.45 -3.62
N PHE A 159 3.62 -11.37 -3.21
CA PHE A 159 3.04 -10.05 -3.06
C PHE A 159 1.80 -9.98 -2.16
N ARG A 160 1.71 -10.89 -1.17
CA ARG A 160 0.61 -11.00 -0.21
C ARG A 160 1.01 -10.57 1.19
N GLY A 161 0.05 -10.03 1.93
CA GLY A 161 0.24 -9.61 3.30
C GLY A 161 -1.07 -9.26 4.00
N SER A 162 -0.99 -9.03 5.31
CA SER A 162 -2.14 -8.62 6.11
C SER A 162 -1.76 -7.58 7.16
N LEU A 163 -2.68 -6.66 7.43
CA LEU A 163 -2.56 -5.64 8.46
C LEU A 163 -3.73 -5.75 9.43
N ALA A 164 -3.44 -5.70 10.73
CA ALA A 164 -4.49 -5.60 11.74
C ALA A 164 -5.19 -4.24 11.67
N LEU A 165 -6.52 -4.24 11.70
CA LEU A 165 -7.34 -3.04 11.79
C LEU A 165 -7.45 -2.59 13.26
N PRO A 166 -7.46 -1.27 13.53
CA PRO A 166 -7.65 -0.76 14.89
C PRO A 166 -9.06 -1.07 15.41
N ALA A 167 -9.18 -1.23 16.74
CA ALA A 167 -10.43 -1.64 17.39
C ALA A 167 -11.62 -0.69 17.19
N SER A 168 -11.39 0.55 16.76
CA SER A 168 -12.43 1.53 16.42
C SER A 168 -13.29 1.14 15.21
N SER A 169 -12.90 0.11 14.44
CA SER A 169 -13.72 -0.53 13.42
C SER A 169 -14.78 -1.48 13.99
N ARG A 170 -14.77 -1.75 15.31
CA ARG A 170 -15.75 -2.60 15.98
C ARG A 170 -16.97 -1.77 16.37
N PRO A 171 -18.20 -2.30 16.21
CA PRO A 171 -19.36 -1.60 16.71
C PRO A 171 -19.17 -1.41 18.22
N ALA A 172 -19.47 -0.21 18.72
CA ALA A 172 -19.64 -0.04 20.15
C ALA A 172 -20.69 -1.08 20.60
N PRO A 173 -20.45 -1.88 21.66
CA PRO A 173 -21.48 -2.75 22.19
C PRO A 173 -22.67 -1.86 22.49
N THR A 174 -23.75 -2.02 21.73
CA THR A 174 -24.94 -1.21 21.87
C THR A 174 -25.46 -1.42 23.28
N ALA A 175 -25.30 -0.40 24.14
CA ALA A 175 -25.85 -0.35 25.49
C ALA A 175 -27.40 -0.27 25.50
N SER A 176 -28.06 -0.65 24.41
CA SER A 176 -29.51 -0.58 24.22
C SER A 176 -30.27 -1.76 24.82
N PHE A 177 -29.60 -2.87 25.20
CA PHE A 177 -30.31 -4.01 25.78
C PHE A 177 -30.55 -3.90 27.30
N VAL A 178 -29.72 -3.15 28.04
CA VAL A 178 -29.89 -3.00 29.51
C VAL A 178 -30.90 -1.91 29.87
N GLN A 179 -31.06 -0.87 29.05
CA GLN A 179 -32.08 0.17 29.28
C GLN A 179 -33.52 -0.28 28.94
N GLY A 180 -33.67 -1.28 28.05
CA GLY A 180 -34.99 -1.87 27.75
C GLY A 180 -35.56 -2.67 28.93
N ILE A 181 -34.73 -3.45 29.63
CA ILE A 181 -35.16 -4.26 30.77
C ILE A 181 -35.40 -3.37 32.01
N ALA A 182 -34.58 -2.34 32.23
CA ALA A 182 -34.78 -1.40 33.34
C ALA A 182 -36.10 -0.62 33.24
N ARG A 183 -36.56 -0.28 32.03
CA ARG A 183 -37.89 0.34 31.82
C ARG A 183 -39.05 -0.63 31.97
N LEU A 184 -38.88 -1.91 31.61
CA LEU A 184 -39.95 -2.91 31.79
C LEU A 184 -40.16 -3.28 33.27
N VAL A 185 -39.08 -3.38 34.05
CA VAL A 185 -39.15 -3.65 35.50
C VAL A 185 -39.70 -2.45 36.27
N GLY A 186 -39.32 -1.22 35.88
CA GLY A 186 -39.87 0.00 36.48
C GLY A 186 -41.38 0.18 36.24
N LEU A 187 -41.88 -0.23 35.06
CA LEU A 187 -43.30 -0.16 34.75
C LEU A 187 -44.11 -1.24 35.51
N LEU A 188 -43.57 -2.45 35.66
CA LEU A 188 -44.26 -3.53 36.40
C LEU A 188 -44.39 -3.24 37.91
N LEU A 189 -43.40 -2.59 38.51
CA LEU A 189 -43.44 -2.21 39.94
C LEU A 189 -44.39 -1.03 40.24
N SER A 190 -44.79 -0.25 39.23
CA SER A 190 -45.72 0.87 39.38
C SER A 190 -47.21 0.48 39.32
N LEU A 191 -47.51 -0.76 38.95
CA LEU A 191 -48.88 -1.30 38.80
C LEU A 191 -49.34 -2.20 39.95
N LEU A 192 -48.51 -2.38 40.99
CA LEU A 192 -48.90 -3.13 42.18
C LEU A 192 -49.68 -2.19 43.13
N PRO A 193 -50.94 -2.53 43.51
CA PRO A 193 -51.66 -1.79 44.53
C PRO A 193 -50.95 -1.94 45.89
N ARG A 194 -50.88 -0.83 46.64
CA ARG A 194 -50.37 -0.79 48.02
C ARG A 194 -51.28 -1.52 48.99
#